data_AF-A0A7S1WEH9-F1
#
_entry.id   AF-A0A7S1WEH9-F1
#
_cell.length_a   1.000
_cell.length_b   1.000
_cell.length_c   1.000
_cell.angle_alpha   90.00
_cell.angle_beta   90.00
_cell.angle_gamma   90.00
#
_symmetry.space_group_name_H-M   'P 1'
#
loop_
_entity.id
_entity.type
_entity.pdbx_description
1 polymer ?
#
loop_
_entity_poly.entity_id
_entity_poly.type
_entity_poly.pdbx_seq_one_letter_code
_entity_poly.pdbx_strand_id
1 'polypeptide(L)'
;MVSVLSLLGLGCVAAARAGDIVLATFDGAKGTTWSWKEQNDPVMGGKSTGTFTVQGGVGIFDGEVVDVPFLKAPGFIKSRTTDSQLFPDITGCAAIDLTVRATGEFSGYRFSFGTAHAPGGKFFANGYKSHFQPSVGSFSTVSLPLASFTDYWDDATGEPIKTCQDSQIYCPDAATLKNLKTMSVWAEGVRGKVHLEIKSIHASGCPAERTPPQMQKGRGAGRKCPAIPSSAKECPLKNISDMEFEPVCVQRSELAELQQRRCMPGEKAPYFRDAQGVFRCACCGAPLFKPSQQFDQLPASQWPWPSLHSPPLDGPDGQPAVCHRGQGYGIKERGAVTDLGAGAEGEVGCAHCGAHLGDFFNSKDEGLDHYCINGVCMIPPGGKSGETCPPSTGAASAPISI
;
A
#
# COMPACT_ATOMS: atom_id res chain seq x y z
N MET A 1 -12.94 -36.16 46.02
CA MET A 1 -13.19 -35.24 44.90
C MET A 1 -11.83 -34.78 44.40
N VAL A 2 -11.33 -35.41 43.33
CA VAL A 2 -10.05 -35.04 42.70
C VAL A 2 -10.38 -34.05 41.60
N SER A 3 -10.00 -32.79 41.79
CA SER A 3 -10.22 -31.74 40.80
C SER A 3 -9.02 -31.74 39.84
N VAL A 4 -9.29 -32.18 38.60
CA VAL A 4 -8.30 -32.17 37.51
C VAL A 4 -8.26 -30.74 36.97
N LEU A 5 -7.18 -30.02 37.28
CA LEU A 5 -6.89 -28.73 36.65
C LEU A 5 -6.38 -28.98 35.22
N SER A 6 -7.22 -28.71 34.23
CA SER A 6 -6.82 -28.70 32.82
C SER A 6 -5.85 -27.55 32.56
N LEU A 7 -4.58 -27.87 32.29
CA LEU A 7 -3.64 -26.93 31.69
C LEU A 7 -4.02 -26.69 30.23
N LEU A 8 -4.72 -25.59 29.97
CA LEU A 8 -4.82 -25.02 28.62
C LEU A 8 -3.45 -24.41 28.28
N GLY A 9 -2.69 -25.13 27.46
CA GLY A 9 -1.47 -24.61 26.85
C GLY A 9 -1.82 -23.44 25.95
N LEU A 10 -1.48 -22.21 26.38
CA LEU A 10 -1.45 -21.05 25.52
C LEU A 10 -0.37 -21.29 24.45
N GLY A 11 -0.79 -21.72 23.26
CA GLY A 11 0.05 -21.67 22.08
C GLY A 11 0.44 -20.22 21.84
N CYS A 12 1.74 -19.93 21.93
CA CYS A 12 2.30 -18.63 21.61
C CYS A 12 2.18 -18.44 20.09
N VAL A 13 1.05 -17.89 19.66
CA VAL A 13 0.89 -17.37 18.29
C VAL A 13 1.81 -16.15 18.23
N ALA A 14 2.87 -16.24 17.44
CA ALA A 14 3.68 -15.08 17.11
C ALA A 14 2.75 -14.05 16.47
N ALA A 15 2.39 -13.01 17.23
CA ALA A 15 1.65 -11.89 16.70
C ALA A 15 2.52 -11.24 15.61
N ALA A 16 2.02 -11.23 14.37
CA ALA A 16 2.60 -10.44 13.30
C ALA A 16 2.74 -8.99 13.79
N ARG A 17 3.88 -8.33 13.50
CA ARG A 17 4.03 -6.93 13.88
C ARG A 17 3.00 -6.10 13.11
N ALA A 18 2.44 -5.10 13.77
CA ALA A 18 1.51 -4.16 13.14
C ALA A 18 2.19 -3.53 11.91
N GLY A 19 1.73 -3.89 10.72
CA GLY A 19 2.29 -3.45 9.44
C GLY A 19 2.66 -4.57 8.46
N ASP A 20 2.84 -5.82 8.89
CA ASP A 20 3.25 -6.91 7.99
C ASP A 20 2.05 -7.47 7.19
N ILE A 21 2.22 -7.65 5.88
CA ILE A 21 1.20 -8.22 4.99
C ILE A 21 1.42 -9.73 4.90
N VAL A 22 0.41 -10.52 5.27
CA VAL A 22 0.49 -12.00 5.21
C VAL A 22 0.35 -12.46 3.75
N LEU A 23 1.36 -13.15 3.23
CA LEU A 23 1.37 -13.67 1.85
C LEU A 23 0.98 -15.14 1.79
N ALA A 24 1.45 -15.98 2.72
CA ALA A 24 1.04 -17.37 2.79
C ALA A 24 1.03 -17.92 4.22
N THR A 25 -0.02 -18.68 4.53
CA THR A 25 -0.13 -19.55 5.71
C THR A 25 -0.54 -20.95 5.25
N PHE A 26 -0.33 -21.94 6.12
CA PHE A 26 -0.58 -23.35 5.81
C PHE A 26 -1.63 -23.98 6.74
N ASP A 27 -2.44 -23.13 7.37
CA ASP A 27 -3.51 -23.45 8.33
C ASP A 27 -4.91 -23.55 7.70
N GLY A 28 -5.02 -23.33 6.38
CA GLY A 28 -6.29 -23.34 5.65
C GLY A 28 -7.06 -22.01 5.71
N ALA A 29 -6.45 -20.93 6.24
CA ALA A 29 -7.08 -19.61 6.25
C ALA A 29 -7.33 -19.09 4.82
N LYS A 30 -8.53 -18.56 4.59
CA LYS A 30 -8.92 -17.97 3.30
C LYS A 30 -8.06 -16.73 3.01
N GLY A 31 -7.58 -16.61 1.77
CA GLY A 31 -6.78 -15.46 1.33
C GLY A 31 -5.28 -15.61 1.52
N THR A 32 -4.84 -16.58 2.33
CA THR A 32 -3.41 -16.89 2.57
C THR A 32 -3.06 -18.35 2.29
N THR A 33 -4.06 -19.17 1.95
CA THR A 33 -3.86 -20.56 1.51
C THR A 33 -3.75 -20.62 -0.02
N TRP A 34 -2.72 -21.31 -0.51
CA TRP A 34 -2.41 -21.45 -1.94
C TRP A 34 -2.24 -22.92 -2.32
N SER A 35 -2.55 -23.24 -3.57
CA SER A 35 -2.25 -24.52 -4.21
C SER A 35 -0.81 -24.51 -4.71
N TRP A 36 -0.02 -25.48 -4.27
CA TRP A 36 1.39 -25.61 -4.61
C TRP A 36 1.61 -26.79 -5.56
N LYS A 37 2.37 -26.57 -6.63
CA LYS A 37 2.77 -27.61 -7.57
C LYS A 37 4.28 -27.75 -7.57
N GLU A 38 4.73 -28.96 -7.30
CA GLU A 38 6.13 -29.36 -7.40
C GLU A 38 6.53 -29.57 -8.86
N GLN A 39 7.76 -29.16 -9.19
CA GLN A 39 8.41 -29.33 -10.47
C GLN A 39 9.87 -29.69 -10.26
N ASN A 40 10.19 -30.92 -10.63
CA ASN A 40 11.55 -31.42 -10.76
C ASN A 40 12.19 -30.95 -12.05
N ASP A 41 13.53 -30.89 -12.06
CA ASP A 41 14.31 -30.60 -13.26
C ASP A 41 13.95 -31.55 -14.42
N PRO A 42 13.24 -31.07 -15.46
CA PRO A 42 12.72 -31.93 -16.51
C PRO A 42 13.63 -31.95 -17.75
N VAL A 43 14.63 -31.08 -17.82
CA VAL A 43 15.40 -30.82 -19.04
C VAL A 43 16.77 -31.47 -18.93
N MET A 44 17.36 -31.86 -20.06
CA MET A 44 18.73 -32.42 -20.14
C MET A 44 18.99 -33.67 -19.27
N GLY A 45 17.94 -34.42 -18.91
CA GLY A 45 18.06 -35.66 -18.13
C GLY A 45 18.21 -35.44 -16.62
N GLY A 46 17.63 -34.36 -16.09
CA GLY A 46 17.53 -34.11 -14.66
C GLY A 46 16.99 -35.30 -13.87
N LYS A 47 17.54 -35.52 -12.68
CA LYS A 47 17.23 -36.67 -11.81
C LYS A 47 16.83 -36.27 -10.39
N SER A 48 16.81 -34.98 -10.10
CA SER A 48 16.37 -34.47 -8.79
C SER A 48 14.89 -34.78 -8.60
N THR A 49 14.50 -35.10 -7.36
CA THR A 49 13.12 -35.46 -7.03
C THR A 49 12.68 -34.74 -5.77
N GLY A 50 11.52 -34.10 -5.82
CA GLY A 50 10.96 -33.34 -4.72
C GLY A 50 9.47 -33.57 -4.55
N THR A 51 8.96 -33.10 -3.41
CA THR A 51 7.55 -33.05 -3.07
C THR A 51 7.24 -31.74 -2.35
N PHE A 52 5.98 -31.30 -2.44
CA PHE A 52 5.47 -30.24 -1.57
C PHE A 52 4.15 -30.69 -0.97
N THR A 53 4.06 -30.70 0.35
CA THR A 53 2.85 -31.11 1.08
C THR A 53 2.54 -30.13 2.19
N VAL A 54 1.29 -30.11 2.64
CA VAL A 54 0.88 -29.31 3.81
C VAL A 54 0.45 -30.26 4.92
N GLN A 55 1.13 -30.20 6.07
CA GLN A 55 0.85 -31.05 7.21
C GLN A 55 1.01 -30.27 8.51
N GLY A 56 0.05 -30.39 9.42
CA GLY A 56 0.15 -29.79 10.76
C GLY A 56 0.25 -28.26 10.77
N GLY A 57 -0.29 -27.57 9.77
CA GLY A 57 -0.21 -26.10 9.67
C GLY A 57 1.10 -25.58 9.07
N VAL A 58 1.89 -26.43 8.42
CA VAL A 58 3.22 -26.13 7.87
C VAL A 58 3.31 -26.67 6.43
N GLY A 59 3.92 -25.89 5.54
CA GLY A 59 4.30 -26.35 4.19
C GLY A 59 5.64 -27.10 4.25
N ILE A 60 5.68 -28.32 3.74
CA ILE A 60 6.85 -29.21 3.75
C ILE A 60 7.36 -29.34 2.32
N PHE A 61 8.55 -28.80 2.07
CA PHE A 61 9.29 -28.94 0.81
C PHE A 61 10.45 -29.91 1.03
N ASP A 62 10.33 -31.11 0.46
CA ASP A 62 11.23 -32.24 0.73
C ASP A 62 11.73 -32.85 -0.58
N GLY A 63 12.98 -33.31 -0.61
CA GLY A 63 13.53 -33.98 -1.78
C GLY A 63 15.04 -34.16 -1.77
N GLU A 64 15.60 -34.38 -2.95
CA GLU A 64 17.03 -34.51 -3.16
C GLU A 64 17.43 -33.84 -4.48
N VAL A 65 18.43 -32.96 -4.39
CA VAL A 65 19.08 -32.35 -5.56
C VAL A 65 20.30 -33.18 -5.92
N VAL A 66 20.34 -33.68 -7.14
CA VAL A 66 21.45 -34.46 -7.69
C VAL A 66 22.00 -33.83 -8.96
N ASP A 67 23.17 -34.27 -9.39
CA ASP A 67 23.79 -33.76 -10.61
C ASP A 67 23.00 -34.20 -11.86
N VAL A 68 22.74 -33.25 -12.74
CA VAL A 68 22.21 -33.49 -14.08
C VAL A 68 23.34 -34.12 -14.91
N PRO A 69 23.21 -35.37 -15.39
CA PRO A 69 24.31 -36.07 -16.05
C PRO A 69 24.88 -35.35 -17.27
N PHE A 70 24.02 -34.67 -18.04
CA PHE A 70 24.43 -33.95 -19.24
C PHE A 70 25.18 -32.66 -18.91
N LEU A 71 24.72 -31.90 -17.90
CA LEU A 71 25.31 -30.62 -17.51
C LEU A 71 26.53 -30.78 -16.59
N LYS A 72 26.67 -31.96 -15.95
CA LYS A 72 27.69 -32.22 -14.91
C LYS A 72 27.65 -31.18 -13.79
N ALA A 73 26.43 -30.72 -13.46
CA ALA A 73 26.16 -29.70 -12.46
C ALA A 73 24.90 -30.08 -11.67
N PRO A 74 24.75 -29.60 -10.42
CA PRO A 74 23.54 -29.82 -9.63
C PRO A 74 22.28 -29.35 -10.37
N GLY A 75 21.22 -30.16 -10.35
CA GLY A 75 19.91 -29.76 -10.88
C GLY A 75 19.12 -28.89 -9.91
N PHE A 76 17.78 -28.94 -10.02
CA PHE A 76 16.89 -28.27 -9.09
C PHE A 76 15.63 -29.08 -8.77
N ILE A 77 15.00 -28.74 -7.65
CA ILE A 77 13.59 -28.99 -7.38
C ILE A 77 12.93 -27.66 -7.02
N LYS A 78 11.64 -27.50 -7.35
CA LYS A 78 10.90 -26.26 -7.12
C LYS A 78 9.45 -26.56 -6.76
N SER A 79 8.88 -25.78 -5.86
CA SER A 79 7.43 -25.70 -5.68
C SER A 79 6.91 -24.30 -5.98
N ARG A 80 5.82 -24.18 -6.73
CA ARG A 80 5.23 -22.91 -7.18
C ARG A 80 3.73 -22.85 -6.91
N THR A 81 3.23 -21.69 -6.51
CA THR A 81 1.79 -21.44 -6.40
C THR A 81 1.10 -21.47 -7.78
N THR A 82 -0.08 -22.07 -7.91
CA THR A 82 -0.78 -22.23 -9.20
C THR A 82 -2.12 -21.51 -9.29
N ASP A 83 -2.59 -20.88 -8.22
CA ASP A 83 -3.89 -20.25 -8.16
C ASP A 83 -3.95 -18.99 -9.04
N SER A 84 -5.17 -18.66 -9.49
CA SER A 84 -5.45 -17.44 -10.25
C SER A 84 -5.81 -16.24 -9.37
N GLN A 85 -5.95 -16.45 -8.06
CA GLN A 85 -6.21 -15.39 -7.10
C GLN A 85 -5.06 -14.37 -7.08
N LEU A 86 -5.39 -13.09 -6.91
CA LEU A 86 -4.41 -12.02 -6.82
C LEU A 86 -3.70 -12.08 -5.46
N PHE A 87 -2.38 -11.90 -5.49
CA PHE A 87 -1.60 -11.62 -4.27
C PHE A 87 -1.89 -10.20 -3.77
N PRO A 88 -1.78 -9.96 -2.44
CA PRO A 88 -1.80 -8.60 -1.90
C PRO A 88 -0.74 -7.69 -2.54
N ASP A 89 -1.04 -6.39 -2.58
CA ASP A 89 -0.09 -5.36 -2.99
C ASP A 89 0.96 -5.16 -1.89
N ILE A 90 2.23 -5.41 -2.23
CA ILE A 90 3.37 -5.20 -1.33
C ILE A 90 4.25 -4.03 -1.77
N THR A 91 3.72 -3.16 -2.63
CA THR A 91 4.42 -1.96 -3.09
C THR A 91 4.82 -1.09 -1.91
N GLY A 92 6.10 -0.76 -1.84
CA GLY A 92 6.68 0.04 -0.77
C GLY A 92 7.13 -0.76 0.45
N CYS A 93 6.86 -2.08 0.52
CA CYS A 93 7.43 -2.92 1.57
C CYS A 93 8.95 -3.03 1.45
N ALA A 94 9.61 -3.33 2.57
CA ALA A 94 11.06 -3.39 2.61
C ALA A 94 11.57 -4.80 2.28
N ALA A 95 10.86 -5.85 2.70
CA ALA A 95 11.34 -7.22 2.64
C ALA A 95 10.21 -8.26 2.50
N ILE A 96 10.61 -9.48 2.13
CA ILE A 96 9.81 -10.70 2.28
C ILE A 96 10.41 -11.53 3.40
N ASP A 97 9.61 -11.85 4.41
CA ASP A 97 10.00 -12.62 5.58
C ASP A 97 9.48 -14.05 5.48
N LEU A 98 10.40 -15.00 5.63
CA LEU A 98 10.11 -16.44 5.61
C LEU A 98 10.31 -17.00 7.01
N THR A 99 9.24 -17.48 7.66
CA THR A 99 9.37 -18.21 8.92
C THR A 99 9.54 -19.69 8.60
N VAL A 100 10.78 -20.17 8.66
CA VAL A 100 11.20 -21.47 8.13
C VAL A 100 12.15 -22.20 9.08
N ARG A 101 12.24 -23.53 8.92
CA ARG A 101 13.32 -24.35 9.47
C ARG A 101 13.74 -25.42 8.48
N ALA A 102 14.99 -25.86 8.56
CA ALA A 102 15.45 -27.08 7.90
C ALA A 102 15.74 -28.17 8.95
N THR A 103 15.70 -29.44 8.54
CA THR A 103 16.15 -30.56 9.39
C THR A 103 17.60 -30.97 9.12
N GLY A 104 18.17 -30.51 8.01
CA GLY A 104 19.57 -30.74 7.64
C GLY A 104 20.18 -29.54 6.92
N GLU A 105 21.51 -29.55 6.83
CA GLU A 105 22.29 -28.53 6.13
C GLU A 105 22.09 -28.63 4.62
N PHE A 106 21.63 -27.54 4.02
CA PHE A 106 21.54 -27.37 2.56
C PHE A 106 21.62 -25.87 2.26
N SER A 107 22.51 -25.46 1.35
CA SER A 107 22.80 -24.04 1.07
C SER A 107 22.19 -23.50 -0.23
N GLY A 108 21.47 -24.35 -0.96
CA GLY A 108 20.89 -24.06 -2.27
C GLY A 108 19.47 -23.50 -2.23
N TYR A 109 18.99 -23.05 -1.07
CA TYR A 109 17.62 -22.55 -0.97
C TYR A 109 17.46 -21.19 -1.66
N ARG A 110 16.43 -21.06 -2.50
CA ARG A 110 16.04 -19.78 -3.12
C ARG A 110 14.56 -19.53 -2.94
N PHE A 111 14.21 -18.26 -2.80
CA PHE A 111 12.83 -17.80 -2.90
C PHE A 111 12.69 -16.95 -4.16
N SER A 112 11.58 -17.11 -4.89
CA SER A 112 11.31 -16.28 -6.06
C SER A 112 9.83 -15.92 -6.18
N PHE A 113 9.55 -14.80 -6.84
CA PHE A 113 8.20 -14.39 -7.18
C PHE A 113 8.14 -13.69 -8.54
N GLY A 114 6.94 -13.46 -9.05
CA GLY A 114 6.75 -12.76 -10.33
C GLY A 114 6.97 -13.63 -11.56
N THR A 115 6.83 -12.96 -12.70
CA THR A 115 7.08 -13.50 -14.04
C THR A 115 7.91 -12.54 -14.89
N ALA A 116 8.57 -11.57 -14.25
CA ALA A 116 9.47 -10.64 -14.92
C ALA A 116 10.62 -11.40 -15.59
N HIS A 117 11.14 -10.83 -16.68
CA HIS A 117 12.22 -11.44 -17.42
C HIS A 117 13.19 -10.36 -17.89
N ALA A 118 14.40 -10.41 -17.36
CA ALA A 118 15.42 -9.40 -17.61
C ALA A 118 15.76 -9.31 -19.11
N PRO A 119 16.01 -8.11 -19.66
CA PRO A 119 16.54 -7.96 -21.00
C PRO A 119 17.88 -8.70 -21.15
N GLY A 120 17.94 -9.67 -22.06
CA GLY A 120 19.11 -10.54 -22.23
C GLY A 120 19.26 -11.63 -21.14
N GLY A 121 18.20 -11.88 -20.38
CA GLY A 121 18.08 -12.97 -19.41
C GLY A 121 18.20 -14.35 -20.05
N LYS A 122 18.55 -15.35 -19.24
CA LYS A 122 18.58 -16.75 -19.67
C LYS A 122 17.17 -17.29 -19.87
N PHE A 123 16.96 -18.20 -20.81
CA PHE A 123 15.62 -18.60 -21.28
C PHE A 123 14.65 -19.03 -20.15
N PHE A 124 15.14 -19.76 -19.13
CA PHE A 124 14.30 -20.21 -18.01
C PHE A 124 14.34 -19.28 -16.79
N ALA A 125 15.11 -18.19 -16.83
CA ALA A 125 15.23 -17.22 -15.74
C ALA A 125 14.06 -16.23 -15.72
N ASN A 126 12.92 -16.68 -15.20
CA ASN A 126 11.74 -15.85 -14.99
C ASN A 126 11.45 -15.64 -13.50
N GLY A 127 11.08 -14.41 -13.17
CA GLY A 127 10.78 -13.96 -11.82
C GLY A 127 12.01 -13.46 -11.08
N TYR A 128 11.74 -12.64 -10.08
CA TYR A 128 12.73 -12.11 -9.15
C TYR A 128 13.12 -13.19 -8.15
N LYS A 129 14.42 -13.45 -7.99
CA LYS A 129 14.96 -14.53 -7.15
C LYS A 129 15.97 -13.99 -6.14
N SER A 130 15.98 -14.57 -4.94
CA SER A 130 16.96 -14.28 -3.88
C SER A 130 17.37 -15.56 -3.12
N HIS A 131 18.61 -15.59 -2.64
CA HIS A 131 19.13 -16.58 -1.69
C HIS A 131 18.52 -16.40 -0.31
N PHE A 132 18.29 -17.52 0.40
CA PHE A 132 18.07 -17.52 1.84
C PHE A 132 18.68 -18.76 2.50
N GLN A 133 19.02 -18.67 3.79
CA GLN A 133 19.49 -19.80 4.59
C GLN A 133 18.59 -20.00 5.83
N PRO A 134 17.83 -21.10 5.93
CA PRO A 134 17.06 -21.41 7.13
C PRO A 134 17.95 -21.90 8.28
N SER A 135 17.48 -21.74 9.52
CA SER A 135 18.10 -22.38 10.68
C SER A 135 17.80 -23.88 10.70
N VAL A 136 18.77 -24.70 11.14
CA VAL A 136 18.57 -26.13 11.33
C VAL A 136 17.96 -26.42 12.70
N GLY A 137 16.92 -27.24 12.74
CA GLY A 137 16.28 -27.74 13.97
C GLY A 137 15.26 -26.81 14.63
N SER A 138 15.25 -25.51 14.33
CA SER A 138 14.33 -24.53 14.91
C SER A 138 13.77 -23.56 13.89
N PHE A 139 12.48 -23.19 14.02
CA PHE A 139 11.89 -22.13 13.22
C PHE A 139 12.53 -20.78 13.53
N SER A 140 12.96 -20.09 12.47
CA SER A 140 13.46 -18.73 12.50
C SER A 140 12.88 -17.94 11.34
N THR A 141 12.75 -16.64 11.51
CA THR A 141 12.37 -15.75 10.41
C THR A 141 13.63 -15.29 9.67
N VAL A 142 13.70 -15.59 8.38
CA VAL A 142 14.72 -15.08 7.46
C VAL A 142 14.10 -13.93 6.67
N SER A 143 14.69 -12.73 6.80
CA SER A 143 14.22 -11.54 6.10
C SER A 143 15.00 -11.33 4.82
N LEU A 144 14.29 -11.21 3.69
CA LEU A 144 14.84 -11.01 2.35
C LEU A 144 14.47 -9.61 1.86
N PRO A 145 15.38 -8.61 1.96
CA PRO A 145 15.12 -7.28 1.46
C PRO A 145 14.67 -7.32 -0.01
N LEU A 146 13.69 -6.52 -0.44
CA LEU A 146 13.27 -6.50 -1.85
C LEU A 146 14.42 -6.14 -2.79
N ALA A 147 15.39 -5.34 -2.30
CA ALA A 147 16.60 -5.02 -3.03
C ALA A 147 17.57 -6.21 -3.20
N SER A 148 17.45 -7.31 -2.45
CA SER A 148 18.28 -8.51 -2.64
C SER A 148 17.79 -9.39 -3.79
N PHE A 149 16.61 -9.11 -4.33
CA PHE A 149 16.05 -9.85 -5.45
C PHE A 149 16.53 -9.30 -6.79
N THR A 150 16.71 -10.19 -7.76
CA THR A 150 16.98 -9.86 -9.16
C THR A 150 16.22 -10.78 -10.09
N ASP A 151 15.74 -10.28 -11.24
CA ASP A 151 15.23 -11.10 -12.34
C ASP A 151 16.33 -11.51 -13.34
N TYR A 152 17.57 -11.07 -13.12
CA TYR A 152 18.71 -11.43 -13.95
C TYR A 152 19.66 -12.41 -13.25
N TRP A 153 19.30 -13.69 -13.31
CA TRP A 153 20.03 -14.80 -12.71
C TRP A 153 20.28 -15.92 -13.73
N ASP A 154 21.24 -16.78 -13.42
CA ASP A 154 21.65 -17.90 -14.27
C ASP A 154 20.74 -19.12 -14.03
N ASP A 155 20.09 -19.61 -15.07
CA ASP A 155 19.07 -20.67 -14.96
C ASP A 155 19.63 -22.07 -14.71
N ALA A 156 20.96 -22.25 -14.73
CA ALA A 156 21.61 -23.50 -14.35
C ALA A 156 22.02 -23.51 -12.86
N THR A 157 22.38 -22.36 -12.30
CA THR A 157 22.94 -22.27 -10.93
C THR A 157 22.03 -21.58 -9.93
N GLY A 158 21.09 -20.76 -10.40
CA GLY A 158 20.28 -19.88 -9.55
C GLY A 158 21.03 -18.64 -9.04
N GLU A 159 22.29 -18.44 -9.45
CA GLU A 159 23.12 -17.32 -9.03
C GLU A 159 22.78 -16.03 -9.79
N PRO A 160 22.84 -14.85 -9.15
CA PRO A 160 22.61 -13.58 -9.81
C PRO A 160 23.71 -13.31 -10.85
N ILE A 161 23.32 -12.93 -12.08
CA ILE A 161 24.25 -12.44 -13.12
C ILE A 161 24.50 -10.95 -12.91
N LYS A 162 23.42 -10.20 -12.65
CA LYS A 162 23.46 -8.83 -12.13
C LYS A 162 22.40 -8.65 -11.07
N THR A 163 22.63 -7.72 -10.18
CA THR A 163 21.79 -7.45 -9.03
C THR A 163 20.97 -6.17 -9.20
N CYS A 164 19.95 -6.03 -8.37
CA CYS A 164 19.22 -4.76 -8.22
C CYS A 164 20.13 -3.61 -7.73
N GLN A 165 21.20 -3.91 -6.98
CA GLN A 165 22.22 -2.92 -6.60
C GLN A 165 23.04 -2.45 -7.81
N ASP A 166 23.32 -3.32 -8.77
CA ASP A 166 24.06 -2.96 -9.98
C ASP A 166 23.24 -2.06 -10.91
N SER A 167 21.93 -2.33 -11.03
CA SER A 167 21.02 -1.51 -11.82
C SER A 167 19.56 -1.68 -11.40
N GLN A 168 18.86 -0.55 -11.33
CA GLN A 168 17.44 -0.50 -10.96
C GLN A 168 16.52 -1.27 -11.91
N ILE A 169 16.96 -1.53 -13.14
CA ILE A 169 16.16 -2.31 -14.11
C ILE A 169 15.97 -3.77 -13.69
N TYR A 170 16.83 -4.29 -12.80
CA TYR A 170 16.75 -5.66 -12.29
C TYR A 170 16.07 -5.75 -10.92
N CYS A 171 15.65 -4.61 -10.35
CA CYS A 171 14.90 -4.60 -9.10
C CYS A 171 13.45 -5.03 -9.31
N PRO A 172 12.79 -5.60 -8.30
CA PRO A 172 11.35 -5.84 -8.32
C PRO A 172 10.55 -4.60 -8.76
N ASP A 173 9.87 -4.70 -9.89
CA ASP A 173 9.09 -3.59 -10.44
C ASP A 173 7.74 -3.42 -9.72
N ALA A 174 7.16 -2.22 -9.79
CA ALA A 174 5.93 -1.91 -9.10
C ALA A 174 4.70 -2.71 -9.59
N ALA A 175 4.66 -3.15 -10.85
CA ALA A 175 3.56 -3.97 -11.35
C ALA A 175 3.64 -5.39 -10.78
N THR A 176 4.85 -5.94 -10.65
CA THR A 176 5.08 -7.22 -9.97
C THR A 176 4.81 -7.14 -8.47
N LEU A 177 5.21 -6.06 -7.79
CA LEU A 177 4.94 -5.89 -6.35
C LEU A 177 3.46 -5.67 -6.02
N LYS A 178 2.68 -5.08 -6.94
CA LYS A 178 1.21 -4.97 -6.80
C LYS A 178 0.49 -6.29 -6.83
N ASN A 179 1.06 -7.28 -7.51
CA ASN A 179 0.54 -8.62 -7.58
C ASN A 179 1.67 -9.54 -8.02
N LEU A 180 2.19 -10.31 -7.06
CA LEU A 180 3.34 -11.20 -7.26
C LEU A 180 3.14 -12.23 -8.37
N LYS A 181 1.90 -12.49 -8.81
CA LYS A 181 1.48 -13.54 -9.75
C LYS A 181 1.74 -14.94 -9.25
N THR A 182 2.96 -15.24 -8.79
CA THR A 182 3.36 -16.52 -8.23
C THR A 182 4.41 -16.34 -7.16
N MET A 183 4.42 -17.24 -6.19
CA MET A 183 5.55 -17.47 -5.29
C MET A 183 6.15 -18.84 -5.57
N SER A 184 7.45 -18.99 -5.34
CA SER A 184 8.12 -20.27 -5.45
C SER A 184 9.27 -20.41 -4.46
N VAL A 185 9.46 -21.65 -4.00
CA VAL A 185 10.60 -22.07 -3.20
C VAL A 185 11.39 -23.07 -4.02
N TRP A 186 12.71 -22.92 -4.02
CA TRP A 186 13.62 -23.75 -4.81
C TRP A 186 14.70 -24.35 -3.92
N ALA A 187 15.21 -25.49 -4.37
CA ALA A 187 16.51 -26.01 -3.98
C ALA A 187 17.31 -26.27 -5.26
N GLU A 188 18.41 -25.55 -5.44
CA GLU A 188 19.21 -25.56 -6.68
C GLU A 188 20.69 -25.21 -6.41
N GLY A 189 21.56 -25.42 -7.39
CA GLY A 189 22.96 -24.97 -7.37
C GLY A 189 23.93 -25.78 -6.50
N VAL A 190 23.43 -26.62 -5.59
CA VAL A 190 24.23 -27.58 -4.81
C VAL A 190 23.52 -28.92 -4.68
N ARG A 191 24.30 -30.01 -4.67
CA ARG A 191 23.76 -31.36 -4.41
C ARG A 191 23.45 -31.56 -2.93
N GLY A 192 22.38 -32.28 -2.62
CA GLY A 192 22.07 -32.64 -1.24
C GLY A 192 20.60 -32.97 -1.01
N LYS A 193 20.34 -33.51 0.16
CA LYS A 193 18.98 -33.75 0.66
C LYS A 193 18.37 -32.44 1.14
N VAL A 194 17.10 -32.26 0.84
CA VAL A 194 16.33 -31.06 1.08
C VAL A 194 15.18 -31.43 2.00
N HIS A 195 15.04 -30.70 3.09
CA HIS A 195 13.86 -30.76 3.94
C HIS A 195 13.68 -29.40 4.59
N LEU A 196 12.75 -28.63 4.05
CA LEU A 196 12.40 -27.29 4.48
C LEU A 196 10.95 -27.28 4.92
N GLU A 197 10.74 -26.81 6.15
CA GLU A 197 9.43 -26.56 6.70
C GLU A 197 9.17 -25.05 6.71
N ILE A 198 8.00 -24.65 6.21
CA ILE A 198 7.58 -23.27 6.05
C ILE A 198 6.33 -23.05 6.90
N LYS A 199 6.45 -22.20 7.92
CA LYS A 199 5.34 -21.84 8.79
C LYS A 199 4.52 -20.69 8.20
N SER A 200 5.18 -19.69 7.64
CA SER A 200 4.51 -18.56 7.00
C SER A 200 5.45 -17.75 6.10
N ILE A 201 4.84 -16.98 5.19
CA ILE A 201 5.48 -16.02 4.30
C ILE A 201 4.77 -14.68 4.47
N HIS A 202 5.53 -13.61 4.73
CA HIS A 202 5.01 -12.25 4.92
C HIS A 202 5.79 -11.26 4.08
N ALA A 203 5.18 -10.12 3.74
CA ALA A 203 5.93 -8.92 3.41
C ALA A 203 6.05 -8.05 4.66
N SER A 204 7.24 -7.54 4.93
CA SER A 204 7.56 -6.79 6.15
C SER A 204 8.29 -5.49 5.83
N GLY A 205 8.35 -4.61 6.83
CA GLY A 205 8.72 -3.22 6.61
C GLY A 205 7.84 -2.57 5.54
N CYS A 206 6.63 -3.11 5.37
CA CYS A 206 5.58 -2.48 4.62
C CYS A 206 5.40 -1.07 5.16
N PRO A 207 5.21 -0.08 4.28
CA PRO A 207 4.91 1.26 4.72
C PRO A 207 3.63 1.05 5.48
N ALA A 208 3.74 1.14 6.83
CA ALA A 208 2.79 0.57 7.78
C ALA A 208 1.45 0.69 7.13
N GLU A 209 0.84 -0.45 6.76
CA GLU A 209 -0.34 -0.44 5.90
C GLU A 209 -1.11 0.74 6.43
N ARG A 210 -1.28 1.78 5.61
CA ARG A 210 -2.38 2.65 5.92
C ARG A 210 -3.55 1.71 5.64
N THR A 211 -3.87 0.83 6.59
CA THR A 211 -5.16 0.90 7.25
C THR A 211 -5.47 2.38 7.16
N PRO A 212 -6.30 2.84 6.21
CA PRO A 212 -6.58 4.27 6.09
C PRO A 212 -7.03 4.62 7.48
N PRO A 213 -6.18 5.25 8.33
CA PRO A 213 -6.05 4.92 9.75
C PRO A 213 -7.43 4.90 10.28
N GLN A 214 -7.93 3.66 10.53
CA GLN A 214 -9.35 3.34 10.34
C GLN A 214 -10.11 4.59 10.68
N MET A 215 -10.68 5.28 9.68
CA MET A 215 -11.40 6.53 9.89
C MET A 215 -12.06 6.39 11.23
N GLN A 216 -11.55 7.08 12.25
CA GLN A 216 -11.91 6.76 13.63
C GLN A 216 -13.35 7.22 13.73
N LYS A 217 -14.30 6.36 13.40
CA LYS A 217 -15.61 6.80 12.95
C LYS A 217 -16.28 7.48 14.12
N GLY A 218 -16.73 8.72 13.92
CA GLY A 218 -17.25 9.55 14.99
C GLY A 218 -16.18 10.29 15.83
N ARG A 219 -14.90 10.22 15.49
CA ARG A 219 -13.86 11.07 16.12
C ARG A 219 -14.14 12.53 15.79
N GLY A 220 -14.05 13.39 16.81
CA GLY A 220 -14.51 14.76 16.74
C GLY A 220 -16.01 14.92 16.96
N ALA A 221 -16.84 13.86 16.94
CA ALA A 221 -18.28 13.99 17.16
C ALA A 221 -18.60 14.68 18.49
N GLY A 222 -19.51 15.64 18.45
CA GLY A 222 -19.85 16.46 19.62
C GLY A 222 -18.94 17.67 19.83
N ARG A 223 -17.80 17.78 19.11
CA ARG A 223 -16.96 18.98 19.10
C ARG A 223 -17.72 20.16 18.50
N LYS A 224 -17.52 21.36 19.04
CA LYS A 224 -18.04 22.59 18.43
C LYS A 224 -17.13 23.03 17.29
N CYS A 225 -17.66 23.01 16.07
CA CYS A 225 -17.00 23.50 14.88
C CYS A 225 -17.32 24.99 14.67
N PRO A 226 -16.33 25.84 14.30
CA PRO A 226 -16.55 27.27 14.11
C PRO A 226 -17.56 27.57 12.99
N ALA A 227 -18.18 28.74 13.07
CA ALA A 227 -18.98 29.30 11.98
C ALA A 227 -18.10 29.58 10.75
N ILE A 228 -18.69 29.52 9.56
CA ILE A 228 -17.99 29.97 8.35
C ILE A 228 -17.74 31.49 8.49
N PRO A 229 -16.54 31.99 8.15
CA PRO A 229 -16.32 33.42 8.07
C PRO A 229 -17.35 34.10 7.14
N SER A 230 -17.74 35.34 7.43
CA SER A 230 -18.74 36.05 6.61
C SER A 230 -18.15 36.66 5.35
N SER A 231 -16.82 36.86 5.32
CA SER A 231 -16.07 37.35 4.16
C SER A 231 -14.62 36.87 4.20
N ALA A 232 -13.92 36.91 3.06
CA ALA A 232 -12.51 36.55 3.01
C ALA A 232 -11.63 37.44 3.90
N LYS A 233 -12.09 38.65 4.26
CA LYS A 233 -11.37 39.58 5.15
C LYS A 233 -11.27 39.08 6.60
N GLU A 234 -12.21 38.22 7.02
CA GLU A 234 -12.23 37.61 8.35
C GLU A 234 -11.26 36.43 8.48
N CYS A 235 -10.73 35.94 7.36
CA CYS A 235 -9.71 34.90 7.38
C CYS A 235 -8.42 35.38 8.11
N PRO A 236 -7.80 34.54 8.95
CA PRO A 236 -6.54 34.87 9.61
C PRO A 236 -5.41 35.17 8.61
N LEU A 237 -5.33 34.41 7.52
CA LEU A 237 -4.42 34.73 6.42
C LEU A 237 -4.99 35.90 5.61
N LYS A 238 -4.12 36.87 5.30
CA LYS A 238 -4.46 38.05 4.51
C LYS A 238 -3.97 37.87 3.07
N ASN A 239 -4.51 38.70 2.17
CA ASN A 239 -4.13 38.78 0.75
C ASN A 239 -4.38 37.49 -0.05
N ILE A 240 -5.46 36.78 0.25
CA ILE A 240 -5.93 35.66 -0.57
C ILE A 240 -6.48 36.26 -1.88
N SER A 241 -5.75 36.09 -2.98
CA SER A 241 -6.00 36.81 -4.24
C SER A 241 -6.87 36.07 -5.25
N ASP A 242 -7.15 34.78 -5.00
CA ASP A 242 -7.95 33.97 -5.91
C ASP A 242 -9.42 34.38 -5.85
N MET A 243 -9.98 34.75 -7.01
CA MET A 243 -11.35 35.25 -7.09
C MET A 243 -12.40 34.19 -6.78
N GLU A 244 -12.07 32.90 -6.92
CA GLU A 244 -12.99 31.82 -6.60
C GLU A 244 -13.03 31.52 -5.08
N PHE A 245 -12.00 31.94 -4.33
CA PHE A 245 -11.89 31.62 -2.90
C PHE A 245 -13.08 32.14 -2.08
N GLU A 246 -13.42 33.42 -2.24
CA GLU A 246 -14.52 34.02 -1.46
C GLU A 246 -15.89 33.40 -1.79
N PRO A 247 -16.33 33.31 -3.06
CA PRO A 247 -17.63 32.72 -3.38
C PRO A 247 -17.73 31.22 -3.05
N VAL A 248 -16.64 30.45 -3.18
CA VAL A 248 -16.65 28.98 -2.98
C VAL A 248 -16.41 28.57 -1.52
N CYS A 249 -15.38 29.12 -0.87
CA CYS A 249 -14.92 28.64 0.45
C CYS A 249 -15.53 29.40 1.62
N VAL A 250 -16.00 30.63 1.38
CA VAL A 250 -16.47 31.54 2.43
C VAL A 250 -17.94 31.85 2.23
N GLN A 251 -18.31 32.64 1.22
CA GLN A 251 -19.69 33.07 0.98
C GLN A 251 -20.62 31.93 0.59
N ARG A 252 -20.10 30.81 0.05
CA ARG A 252 -20.93 29.67 -0.42
C ARG A 252 -22.04 30.11 -1.36
N SER A 253 -21.79 31.17 -2.14
CA SER A 253 -22.65 31.59 -3.24
C SER A 253 -22.46 30.69 -4.45
N GLU A 254 -21.27 30.07 -4.57
CA GLU A 254 -20.96 29.04 -5.54
C GLU A 254 -20.70 27.71 -4.82
N LEU A 255 -21.24 26.62 -5.38
CA LEU A 255 -21.20 25.30 -4.73
C LEU A 255 -19.81 24.66 -4.79
N ALA A 256 -19.06 24.93 -5.85
CA ALA A 256 -17.70 24.42 -6.07
C ALA A 256 -16.91 25.38 -6.97
N GLU A 257 -15.59 25.22 -6.97
CA GLU A 257 -14.72 25.90 -7.93
C GLU A 257 -14.88 25.36 -9.36
N LEU A 258 -14.46 26.16 -10.34
CA LEU A 258 -14.31 25.74 -11.72
C LEU A 258 -13.38 24.53 -11.82
N GLN A 259 -13.75 23.59 -12.68
CA GLN A 259 -13.05 22.32 -12.87
C GLN A 259 -11.69 22.50 -13.56
N GLN A 260 -10.69 22.92 -12.80
CA GLN A 260 -9.37 23.32 -13.29
C GLN A 260 -8.23 22.46 -12.75
N ARG A 261 -8.55 21.30 -12.15
CA ARG A 261 -7.59 20.36 -11.57
C ARG A 261 -6.63 21.03 -10.56
N ARG A 262 -7.12 21.97 -9.77
CA ARG A 262 -6.32 22.64 -8.74
C ARG A 262 -5.75 21.60 -7.76
N CYS A 263 -4.53 21.82 -7.27
CA CYS A 263 -3.77 20.86 -6.45
C CYS A 263 -3.50 19.47 -7.08
N MET A 264 -3.62 19.32 -8.40
CA MET A 264 -3.36 18.07 -9.11
C MET A 264 -2.36 18.24 -10.27
N PRO A 265 -1.14 18.74 -10.01
CA PRO A 265 -0.12 18.93 -11.04
C PRO A 265 0.42 17.58 -11.56
N GLY A 266 0.27 17.34 -12.86
CA GLY A 266 0.74 16.11 -13.51
C GLY A 266 -0.39 15.12 -13.81
N GLU A 267 0.00 13.87 -14.06
CA GLU A 267 -0.90 12.85 -14.63
C GLU A 267 -1.56 11.94 -13.59
N LYS A 268 -0.95 11.77 -12.40
CA LYS A 268 -1.42 10.81 -11.40
C LYS A 268 -1.10 11.22 -9.96
N ALA A 269 -2.03 10.94 -9.05
CA ALA A 269 -1.85 11.12 -7.61
C ALA A 269 -0.87 10.09 -6.98
N PRO A 270 -0.23 10.43 -5.84
CA PRO A 270 -0.25 11.74 -5.19
C PRO A 270 0.59 12.75 -5.98
N TYR A 271 0.05 13.96 -6.17
CA TYR A 271 0.66 14.96 -7.05
C TYR A 271 1.76 15.78 -6.34
N PHE A 272 1.87 15.63 -5.02
CA PHE A 272 2.93 16.20 -4.20
C PHE A 272 3.52 15.10 -3.30
N ARG A 273 4.72 15.33 -2.78
CA ARG A 273 5.38 14.45 -1.79
C ARG A 273 5.20 15.02 -0.39
N ASP A 274 5.04 14.15 0.61
CA ASP A 274 4.95 14.56 2.03
C ASP A 274 6.15 15.42 2.48
N ALA A 275 7.33 15.21 1.90
CA ALA A 275 8.53 16.01 2.17
C ALA A 275 8.39 17.49 1.74
N GLN A 276 7.44 17.82 0.86
CA GLN A 276 7.11 19.19 0.47
C GLN A 276 6.17 19.86 1.48
N GLY A 277 5.69 19.13 2.49
CA GLY A 277 4.77 19.62 3.50
C GLY A 277 3.37 19.04 3.34
N VAL A 278 2.36 19.82 3.75
CA VAL A 278 0.97 19.40 3.89
C VAL A 278 0.04 20.36 3.17
N PHE A 279 -1.12 19.89 2.75
CA PHE A 279 -2.22 20.77 2.36
C PHE A 279 -2.69 21.54 3.58
N ARG A 280 -2.90 22.85 3.43
CA ARG A 280 -3.35 23.74 4.50
C ARG A 280 -4.61 24.48 4.09
N CYS A 281 -5.44 24.88 5.05
CA CYS A 281 -6.61 25.72 4.75
C CYS A 281 -6.18 27.07 4.18
N ALA A 282 -6.75 27.48 3.04
CA ALA A 282 -6.46 28.78 2.42
C ALA A 282 -6.88 29.97 3.30
N CYS A 283 -7.89 29.81 4.14
CA CYS A 283 -8.35 30.86 5.04
C CYS A 283 -7.40 31.11 6.23
N CYS A 284 -6.97 30.05 6.93
CA CYS A 284 -6.24 30.20 8.19
C CYS A 284 -4.85 29.56 8.23
N GLY A 285 -4.46 28.81 7.20
CA GLY A 285 -3.17 28.11 7.15
C GLY A 285 -3.09 26.86 8.03
N ALA A 286 -4.17 26.45 8.69
CA ALA A 286 -4.18 25.22 9.48
C ALA A 286 -3.86 24.00 8.60
N PRO A 287 -2.97 23.08 9.02
CA PRO A 287 -2.74 21.80 8.37
C PRO A 287 -4.04 21.00 8.23
N LEU A 288 -4.28 20.42 7.05
CA LEU A 288 -5.49 19.64 6.76
C LEU A 288 -5.15 18.20 6.40
N PHE A 289 -4.29 17.99 5.39
CA PHE A 289 -4.05 16.67 4.82
C PHE A 289 -2.60 16.48 4.39
N LYS A 290 -2.13 15.23 4.40
CA LYS A 290 -0.83 14.86 3.81
C LYS A 290 -0.98 14.57 2.31
N PRO A 291 0.01 14.93 1.48
CA PRO A 291 0.01 14.60 0.05
C PRO A 291 -0.21 13.13 -0.26
N SER A 292 0.41 12.24 0.52
CA SER A 292 0.25 10.79 0.44
C SER A 292 -1.17 10.25 0.68
N GLN A 293 -2.12 11.09 1.08
CA GLN A 293 -3.54 10.73 1.17
C GLN A 293 -4.27 10.97 -0.14
N GLN A 294 -3.68 11.74 -1.04
CA GLN A 294 -4.29 12.09 -2.31
C GLN A 294 -4.30 10.88 -3.25
N PHE A 295 -5.41 10.69 -3.95
CA PHE A 295 -5.60 9.63 -4.92
C PHE A 295 -6.41 10.14 -6.12
N ASP A 296 -6.49 9.34 -7.18
CA ASP A 296 -7.35 9.65 -8.33
C ASP A 296 -8.67 8.89 -8.19
N GLN A 297 -9.75 9.59 -7.81
CA GLN A 297 -11.08 8.99 -7.78
C GLN A 297 -11.54 8.67 -9.20
N LEU A 298 -12.03 7.43 -9.41
CA LEU A 298 -12.48 6.96 -10.71
C LEU A 298 -14.02 6.92 -10.82
N PRO A 299 -14.57 7.19 -12.01
CA PRO A 299 -13.86 7.66 -13.21
C PRO A 299 -13.44 9.14 -13.07
N ALA A 300 -12.20 9.47 -13.45
CA ALA A 300 -11.63 10.81 -13.23
C ALA A 300 -12.42 11.96 -13.87
N SER A 301 -13.20 11.67 -14.93
CA SER A 301 -14.09 12.65 -15.57
C SER A 301 -15.22 13.15 -14.66
N GLN A 302 -15.55 12.41 -13.60
CA GLN A 302 -16.57 12.79 -12.62
C GLN A 302 -15.97 13.51 -11.40
N TRP A 303 -14.64 13.47 -11.23
CA TRP A 303 -13.94 13.96 -10.03
C TRP A 303 -12.76 14.89 -10.39
N PRO A 304 -13.03 16.08 -10.94
CA PRO A 304 -12.01 17.05 -11.32
C PRO A 304 -11.44 17.89 -10.16
N TRP A 305 -11.78 17.55 -8.92
CA TRP A 305 -11.27 18.15 -7.69
C TRP A 305 -10.31 17.20 -6.96
N PRO A 306 -9.40 17.71 -6.12
CA PRO A 306 -8.57 16.89 -5.25
C PRO A 306 -9.36 15.87 -4.41
N SER A 307 -9.06 14.60 -4.62
CA SER A 307 -9.57 13.48 -3.82
C SER A 307 -8.53 13.04 -2.79
N LEU A 308 -8.92 12.95 -1.52
CA LEU A 308 -8.05 12.49 -0.44
C LEU A 308 -8.75 11.42 0.43
N HIS A 309 -7.99 10.42 0.87
CA HIS A 309 -8.43 9.43 1.85
C HIS A 309 -8.25 9.95 3.29
N SER A 310 -8.95 9.31 4.23
CA SER A 310 -8.73 9.53 5.66
C SER A 310 -7.29 9.18 6.10
N PRO A 311 -6.83 9.79 7.21
CA PRO A 311 -7.51 10.77 8.05
C PRO A 311 -7.07 12.19 7.66
N PRO A 312 -7.90 13.21 7.91
CA PRO A 312 -7.35 14.54 8.10
C PRO A 312 -6.27 14.53 9.19
N LEU A 313 -5.30 15.43 9.10
CA LEU A 313 -4.35 15.70 10.18
C LEU A 313 -5.08 16.14 11.44
N ASP A 314 -4.48 15.92 12.60
CA ASP A 314 -5.05 16.41 13.85
C ASP A 314 -4.76 17.90 14.03
N GLY A 315 -5.76 18.62 14.54
CA GLY A 315 -5.62 19.98 15.02
C GLY A 315 -4.95 20.05 16.38
N PRO A 316 -4.71 21.28 16.89
CA PRO A 316 -4.11 21.49 18.22
C PRO A 316 -4.94 20.91 19.38
N ASP A 317 -6.23 20.65 19.15
CA ASP A 317 -7.17 20.02 20.08
C ASP A 317 -7.07 18.48 20.10
N GLY A 318 -6.16 17.89 19.32
CA GLY A 318 -6.01 16.44 19.19
C GLY A 318 -7.18 15.77 18.47
N GLN A 319 -8.00 16.52 17.73
CA GLN A 319 -9.12 16.03 16.94
C GLN A 319 -8.88 16.32 15.44
N PRO A 320 -9.59 15.68 14.50
CA PRO A 320 -9.38 15.90 13.07
C PRO A 320 -9.49 17.39 12.70
N ALA A 321 -8.56 17.92 11.91
CA ALA A 321 -8.52 19.31 11.47
C ALA A 321 -9.67 19.69 10.50
N VAL A 322 -10.52 18.71 10.19
CA VAL A 322 -11.72 18.83 9.37
C VAL A 322 -12.94 18.45 10.22
N CYS A 323 -13.96 19.29 10.16
CA CYS A 323 -15.27 19.08 10.75
C CYS A 323 -16.23 18.50 9.72
N HIS A 324 -17.01 17.48 10.11
CA HIS A 324 -18.06 16.90 9.28
C HIS A 324 -19.39 17.53 9.67
N ARG A 325 -20.05 18.19 8.72
CA ARG A 325 -21.15 19.12 9.00
C ARG A 325 -22.47 18.68 8.36
N GLY A 326 -22.42 17.65 7.52
CA GLY A 326 -23.58 17.07 6.86
C GLY A 326 -24.07 17.91 5.68
N GLN A 327 -25.19 17.49 5.10
CA GLN A 327 -25.70 18.09 3.86
C GLN A 327 -26.20 19.53 4.06
N GLY A 328 -25.79 20.44 3.17
CA GLY A 328 -26.34 21.79 3.07
C GLY A 328 -25.82 22.79 4.12
N TYR A 329 -24.73 22.44 4.82
CA TYR A 329 -23.93 23.43 5.56
C TYR A 329 -23.45 24.54 4.58
N GLY A 330 -23.18 25.74 5.07
CA GLY A 330 -22.78 26.87 4.24
C GLY A 330 -23.89 27.53 3.39
N ILE A 331 -24.90 26.77 2.98
CA ILE A 331 -26.06 27.25 2.22
C ILE A 331 -27.26 27.53 3.14
N LYS A 332 -27.62 26.54 3.98
CA LYS A 332 -28.79 26.63 4.88
C LYS A 332 -28.42 27.09 6.29
N GLU A 333 -27.21 26.75 6.74
CA GLU A 333 -26.68 27.05 8.06
C GLU A 333 -25.21 27.44 7.93
N ARG A 334 -24.80 28.55 8.54
CA ARG A 334 -23.44 29.11 8.44
C ARG A 334 -22.79 29.31 9.81
N GLY A 335 -23.58 29.25 10.87
CA GLY A 335 -23.14 29.38 12.24
C GLY A 335 -22.26 28.21 12.69
N ALA A 336 -21.85 28.27 13.95
CA ALA A 336 -21.07 27.23 14.57
C ALA A 336 -21.95 25.98 14.79
N VAL A 337 -21.53 24.83 14.29
CA VAL A 337 -22.29 23.57 14.35
C VAL A 337 -21.55 22.54 15.19
N THR A 338 -22.28 21.51 15.62
CA THR A 338 -21.67 20.35 16.27
C THR A 338 -21.13 19.43 15.18
N ASP A 339 -19.88 19.00 15.32
CA ASP A 339 -19.25 18.04 14.43
C ASP A 339 -20.03 16.71 14.49
N LEU A 340 -20.36 16.16 13.32
CA LEU A 340 -20.93 14.82 13.19
C LEU A 340 -19.87 13.73 13.36
N GLY A 341 -18.59 14.12 13.32
CA GLY A 341 -17.44 13.25 13.49
C GLY A 341 -17.00 12.60 12.19
N ALA A 342 -15.74 12.13 12.19
CA ALA A 342 -15.11 11.53 11.02
C ALA A 342 -15.98 10.42 10.43
N GLY A 343 -16.28 10.53 9.14
CA GLY A 343 -17.07 9.55 8.41
C GLY A 343 -18.55 9.82 8.24
N ALA A 344 -19.04 10.96 8.72
CA ALA A 344 -20.37 11.44 8.36
C ALA A 344 -20.33 12.08 6.96
N GLU A 345 -21.10 11.54 6.02
CA GLU A 345 -21.15 12.04 4.64
C GLU A 345 -21.75 13.46 4.55
N GLY A 346 -21.34 14.20 3.51
CA GLY A 346 -21.78 15.56 3.23
C GLY A 346 -20.68 16.60 3.44
N GLU A 347 -21.07 17.86 3.66
CA GLU A 347 -20.12 18.97 3.65
C GLU A 347 -19.10 18.88 4.80
N VAL A 348 -17.87 19.23 4.47
CA VAL A 348 -16.75 19.34 5.41
C VAL A 348 -16.15 20.74 5.41
N GLY A 349 -15.70 21.18 6.57
CA GLY A 349 -15.09 22.50 6.75
C GLY A 349 -13.89 22.47 7.68
N CYS A 350 -13.04 23.49 7.61
CA CYS A 350 -11.88 23.62 8.48
C CYS A 350 -12.32 23.69 9.95
N ALA A 351 -11.78 22.81 10.79
CA ALA A 351 -12.09 22.78 12.22
C ALA A 351 -11.52 24.00 12.97
N HIS A 352 -10.53 24.68 12.39
CA HIS A 352 -9.90 25.84 13.04
C HIS A 352 -10.61 27.17 12.77
N CYS A 353 -11.02 27.43 11.51
CA CYS A 353 -11.61 28.72 11.13
C CYS A 353 -13.03 28.64 10.56
N GLY A 354 -13.55 27.44 10.34
CA GLY A 354 -14.91 27.25 9.84
C GLY A 354 -15.08 27.33 8.32
N ALA A 355 -14.08 27.83 7.56
CA ALA A 355 -14.15 27.89 6.10
C ALA A 355 -14.54 26.54 5.49
N HIS A 356 -15.42 26.58 4.49
CA HIS A 356 -15.81 25.40 3.73
C HIS A 356 -14.61 24.84 2.97
N LEU A 357 -14.57 23.52 2.80
CA LEU A 357 -13.51 22.83 2.08
C LEU A 357 -14.07 22.03 0.90
N GLY A 358 -15.14 21.27 1.12
CA GLY A 358 -15.76 20.41 0.11
C GLY A 358 -16.67 19.41 0.78
N ASP A 359 -16.63 18.16 0.32
CA ASP A 359 -17.53 17.10 0.76
C ASP A 359 -16.77 15.81 1.09
N PHE A 360 -17.36 15.02 1.97
CA PHE A 360 -16.92 13.65 2.25
C PHE A 360 -17.97 12.66 1.75
N PHE A 361 -17.52 11.71 0.94
CA PHE A 361 -18.29 10.59 0.41
C PHE A 361 -17.78 9.27 0.96
N ASN A 362 -18.69 8.33 1.19
CA ASN A 362 -18.34 6.98 1.60
C ASN A 362 -19.33 5.95 1.02
N SER A 363 -19.66 6.13 -0.25
CA SER A 363 -20.56 5.29 -1.01
C SER A 363 -19.81 4.61 -2.17
N LYS A 364 -20.36 3.50 -2.69
CA LYS A 364 -19.72 2.82 -3.83
C LYS A 364 -19.75 3.67 -5.11
N ASP A 365 -20.77 4.50 -5.25
CA ASP A 365 -21.02 5.28 -6.46
C ASP A 365 -20.18 6.58 -6.46
N GLU A 366 -19.93 7.15 -5.28
CA GLU A 366 -19.21 8.44 -5.14
C GLU A 366 -17.76 8.29 -4.64
N GLY A 367 -17.36 7.07 -4.29
CA GLY A 367 -16.05 6.76 -3.72
C GLY A 367 -16.15 6.44 -2.23
N LEU A 368 -15.43 5.39 -1.83
CA LEU A 368 -15.27 5.00 -0.43
C LEU A 368 -14.13 5.82 0.19
N ASP A 369 -14.36 6.34 1.41
CA ASP A 369 -13.41 7.19 2.14
C ASP A 369 -12.85 8.33 1.27
N HIS A 370 -13.74 9.18 0.76
CA HIS A 370 -13.39 10.14 -0.27
C HIS A 370 -13.70 11.57 0.18
N TYR A 371 -12.67 12.30 0.61
CA TYR A 371 -12.73 13.76 0.73
C TYR A 371 -12.53 14.37 -0.65
N CYS A 372 -13.60 14.91 -1.22
CA CYS A 372 -13.58 15.71 -2.45
C CYS A 372 -13.47 17.18 -2.05
N ILE A 373 -12.27 17.75 -2.16
CA ILE A 373 -11.97 19.08 -1.61
C ILE A 373 -11.73 20.07 -2.73
N ASN A 374 -12.36 21.25 -2.65
CA ASN A 374 -12.09 22.37 -3.56
C ASN A 374 -10.62 22.81 -3.39
N GLY A 375 -9.84 22.77 -4.47
CA GLY A 375 -8.42 23.11 -4.45
C GLY A 375 -8.17 24.57 -4.07
N VAL A 376 -9.05 25.49 -4.45
CA VAL A 376 -9.00 26.92 -4.09
C VAL A 376 -9.18 27.14 -2.60
N CYS A 377 -9.79 26.19 -1.87
CA CYS A 377 -9.90 26.24 -0.42
C CYS A 377 -8.63 25.73 0.29
N MET A 378 -7.61 25.30 -0.47
CA MET A 378 -6.35 24.79 0.04
C MET A 378 -5.14 25.58 -0.44
N ILE A 379 -4.09 25.60 0.38
CA ILE A 379 -2.73 25.99 0.03
C ILE A 379 -1.96 24.70 -0.25
N PRO A 380 -1.25 24.59 -1.39
CA PRO A 380 -0.51 23.38 -1.73
C PRO A 380 0.71 23.17 -0.80
N PRO A 381 1.21 21.93 -0.68
CA PRO A 381 2.50 21.65 -0.05
C PRO A 381 3.60 22.53 -0.65
N GLY A 382 4.36 23.20 0.20
CA GLY A 382 5.41 24.13 -0.21
C GLY A 382 4.91 25.50 -0.70
N GLY A 383 3.60 25.71 -0.87
CA GLY A 383 3.01 27.02 -1.19
C GLY A 383 3.18 28.02 -0.04
N LYS A 384 3.07 29.32 -0.31
CA LYS A 384 3.12 30.36 0.73
C LYS A 384 1.73 30.62 1.31
N SER A 385 1.69 31.19 2.51
CA SER A 385 0.43 31.66 3.11
C SER A 385 -0.25 32.67 2.18
N GLY A 386 -1.55 32.47 1.92
CA GLY A 386 -2.33 33.31 1.00
C GLY A 386 -2.34 32.83 -0.46
N GLU A 387 -1.48 31.86 -0.83
CA GLU A 387 -1.50 31.23 -2.16
C GLU A 387 -2.43 30.02 -2.16
N THR A 388 -3.58 30.13 -2.84
CA THR A 388 -4.44 28.97 -3.10
C THR A 388 -3.76 28.02 -4.09
N CYS A 389 -4.23 26.78 -4.20
CA CYS A 389 -3.75 25.90 -5.26
C CYS A 389 -4.08 26.50 -6.64
N PRO A 390 -3.07 26.74 -7.50
CA PRO A 390 -3.30 27.30 -8.81
C PRO A 390 -3.97 26.27 -9.73
N PRO A 391 -4.63 26.73 -10.81
CA PRO A 391 -5.08 25.88 -11.90
C PRO A 391 -3.91 25.05 -12.45
N SER A 392 -4.10 23.74 -12.65
CA SER A 392 -3.03 22.85 -13.15
C SER A 392 -3.07 22.65 -14.67
N THR A 393 -4.10 23.17 -15.36
CA THR A 393 -4.22 23.10 -16.81
C THR A 393 -3.61 24.34 -17.47
N GLY A 394 -2.68 24.12 -18.41
CA GLY A 394 -2.20 25.16 -19.29
C GLY A 394 -3.32 25.74 -20.15
N ALA A 395 -3.15 27.01 -20.54
CA ALA A 395 -3.97 27.75 -21.48
C ALA A 395 -4.46 26.91 -22.67
N ALA A 396 -5.73 26.50 -22.64
CA ALA A 396 -6.52 26.16 -23.83
C ALA A 396 -8.00 26.25 -23.47
N SER A 397 -8.58 27.38 -23.84
CA SER A 397 -10.01 27.52 -24.06
C SER A 397 -10.54 26.37 -24.93
N ALA A 398 -11.45 25.57 -24.39
CA ALA A 398 -12.54 25.02 -25.17
C ALA A 398 -13.83 25.49 -24.49
N PRO A 399 -14.70 26.25 -25.18
CA PRO A 399 -15.96 26.68 -24.60
C PRO A 399 -16.83 25.44 -24.40
N ILE A 400 -17.36 25.29 -23.19
CA ILE A 400 -18.48 24.39 -22.95
C ILE A 400 -19.71 25.06 -23.57
N SER A 401 -20.23 24.46 -24.62
CA SER A 401 -21.53 24.84 -25.19
C SER A 401 -22.61 24.72 -24.11
N ILE A 402 -23.48 25.73 -24.10
CA ILE A 402 -24.63 25.97 -23.21
C ILE A 402 -25.52 24.73 -23.07
#